data_AF-A0A8T1QLG5-F1
#
_entry.id   AF-A0A8T1QLG5-F1
#
_cell.length_a   1.000
_cell.length_b   1.000
_cell.length_c   1.000
_cell.angle_alpha   90.00
_cell.angle_beta   90.00
_cell.angle_gamma   90.00
#
_symmetry.space_group_name_H-M   'P 1'
#
loop_
_entity.id
_entity.type
_entity.pdbx_description
1 polymer ?
#
loop_
_entity_poly.entity_id
_entity_poly.type
_entity_poly.pdbx_seq_one_letter_code
_entity_poly.pdbx_strand_id
1 'polypeptide(L)'
;MSSLRKLDLNGNKLVGGIPKSFWNLCSLDSLYLQDNNLHGNLYEFMSNASGCLVDSLQNFQISNNKFTGPLPQSIGNLSNLHILDVYENSLVGVITEAHFSNLSKLKELYLGFNPLILSFNYDWVPPFQLDCIFLSHCRLGSAFPKWLQSQKNYRILDISNAGISDIIPTWFWDFPPRLYHLNMYNNQLHGNLPDLSSSRLDEFAIIDLSTNRFNGSIPHFPSNVLSLDLSNNRFSGPISFLCELNTPTLLEFLILSNNTLSGELPDCWTYIPDLVVLNLANNNFYGKIPDSMGSLVLVQLLHLSNNGFVGKIPTSLQKCSKLITMDLGANNLSGMVPPWIGDSFPNLVILNLRSNQLFGSLPLNLCRLQHIQILDLSLNKINGTIPECIYNLTAMSHTMDTISSAIYASNSIGSYTDSASLVWKGREFVFKDFLGLVKMIDFSNNKLHGEIPEETNFMVKSQ
;
A
#
# COMPACT_ATOMS: atom_id res chain seq x y z
N MET A 1 35.19 1.21 30.05
CA MET A 1 33.82 1.58 29.65
C MET A 1 32.75 0.92 30.56
N SER A 2 33.02 0.75 31.86
CA SER A 2 32.09 0.06 32.77
C SER A 2 30.81 0.84 33.08
N SER A 3 30.75 2.14 32.76
CA SER A 3 29.59 3.01 32.95
C SER A 3 28.79 3.31 31.68
N LEU A 4 29.20 2.78 30.53
CA LEU A 4 28.52 3.05 29.26
C LEU A 4 27.13 2.41 29.28
N ARG A 5 26.09 3.24 29.10
CA ARG A 5 24.68 2.83 29.13
C ARG A 5 24.04 2.71 27.76
N LYS A 6 24.27 3.73 26.91
CA LYS A 6 23.78 3.76 25.54
C LYS A 6 24.97 3.84 24.59
N LEU A 7 24.98 2.95 23.58
CA LEU A 7 25.87 3.00 22.45
C LEU A 7 25.02 3.14 21.18
N ASP A 8 25.21 4.25 20.48
CA ASP A 8 24.45 4.59 19.29
C ASP A 8 25.40 4.79 18.12
N LEU A 9 25.36 3.85 17.17
CA LEU A 9 26.19 3.83 15.96
C LEU A 9 25.31 3.70 14.69
N ASN A 10 24.01 3.98 14.82
CA ASN A 10 23.05 3.94 13.73
C ASN A 10 23.48 4.84 12.55
N GLY A 11 23.18 4.42 11.31
CA GLY A 11 23.19 5.30 10.14
C GLY A 11 24.60 5.56 9.61
N ASN A 12 25.47 4.55 9.72
CA ASN A 12 26.87 4.64 9.36
C ASN A 12 27.22 3.61 8.27
N LYS A 13 28.51 3.52 7.94
CA LYS A 13 29.05 2.54 6.98
C LYS A 13 29.92 1.48 7.67
N LEU A 14 29.61 1.16 8.94
CA LEU A 14 30.39 0.19 9.72
C LEU A 14 30.28 -1.20 9.10
N VAL A 15 31.38 -1.96 9.20
CA VAL A 15 31.53 -3.32 8.63
C VAL A 15 32.07 -4.26 9.70
N GLY A 16 31.98 -5.57 9.44
CA GLY A 16 32.38 -6.62 10.38
C GLY A 16 31.22 -7.03 11.28
N GLY A 17 31.51 -7.92 12.24
CA GLY A 17 30.52 -8.38 13.23
C GLY A 17 30.54 -7.58 14.53
N ILE A 18 29.54 -7.82 15.37
CA ILE A 18 29.46 -7.22 16.71
C ILE A 18 30.60 -7.81 17.57
N PRO A 19 31.50 -6.98 18.13
CA PRO A 19 32.61 -7.49 18.93
C PRO A 19 32.12 -8.27 20.15
N LYS A 20 32.68 -9.47 20.38
CA LYS A 20 32.35 -10.30 21.56
C LYS A 20 32.58 -9.58 22.89
N SER A 21 33.50 -8.61 22.92
CA SER A 21 33.76 -7.78 24.10
C SER A 21 32.57 -6.95 24.54
N PHE A 22 31.62 -6.65 23.64
CA PHE A 22 30.40 -5.91 23.99
C PHE A 22 29.52 -6.70 24.96
N TRP A 23 29.59 -8.04 24.94
CA TRP A 23 28.89 -8.91 25.87
C TRP A 23 29.30 -8.70 27.34
N ASN A 24 30.43 -8.02 27.59
CA ASN A 24 30.94 -7.68 28.92
C ASN A 24 30.65 -6.23 29.34
N LEU A 25 29.85 -5.48 28.59
CA LEU A 25 29.46 -4.09 28.93
C LEU A 25 28.27 -4.09 29.90
N CYS A 26 28.53 -4.37 31.18
CA CYS A 26 27.50 -4.63 32.20
C CYS A 26 26.52 -3.49 32.50
N SER A 27 26.83 -2.26 32.09
CA SER A 27 25.94 -1.11 32.28
C SER A 27 25.14 -0.78 31.03
N LEU A 28 25.43 -1.44 29.89
CA LEU A 28 24.84 -1.10 28.60
C LEU A 28 23.38 -1.56 28.58
N ASP A 29 22.46 -0.61 28.52
CA ASP A 29 21.03 -0.83 28.41
C ASP A 29 20.54 -0.68 26.96
N SER A 30 21.27 0.05 26.10
CA SER A 30 20.82 0.33 24.74
C SER A 30 21.96 0.20 23.73
N LEU A 31 21.76 -0.65 22.73
CA LEU A 31 22.69 -0.89 21.64
C LEU A 31 21.97 -0.66 20.29
N TYR A 32 22.30 0.44 19.63
CA TYR A 32 21.75 0.85 18.34
C TYR A 32 22.82 0.74 17.26
N LEU A 33 22.65 -0.20 16.34
CA LEU A 33 23.58 -0.52 15.24
C LEU A 33 22.88 -0.57 13.87
N GLN A 34 21.62 -0.15 13.80
CA GLN A 34 20.83 -0.21 12.59
C GLN A 34 21.39 0.67 11.45
N ASP A 35 20.94 0.43 10.22
CA ASP A 35 21.35 1.17 9.02
C ASP A 35 22.87 1.22 8.84
N ASN A 36 23.50 0.04 8.76
CA ASN A 36 24.95 -0.14 8.59
C ASN A 36 25.27 -1.27 7.57
N ASN A 37 26.55 -1.63 7.44
CA ASN A 37 27.01 -2.78 6.63
C ASN A 37 27.58 -3.92 7.50
N LEU A 38 27.10 -4.05 8.74
CA LEU A 38 27.54 -5.09 9.67
C LEU A 38 27.08 -6.46 9.18
N HIS A 39 27.86 -7.49 9.45
CA HIS A 39 27.63 -8.85 8.99
C HIS A 39 28.17 -9.88 9.98
N GLY A 40 28.02 -11.17 9.66
CA GLY A 40 28.45 -12.26 10.52
C GLY A 40 27.30 -12.86 11.32
N ASN A 41 27.63 -13.72 12.28
CA ASN A 41 26.66 -14.54 12.98
C ASN A 41 26.47 -14.08 14.43
N LEU A 42 25.22 -13.88 14.85
CA LEU A 42 24.88 -13.46 16.22
C LEU A 42 25.28 -14.48 17.29
N TYR A 43 25.40 -15.76 16.96
CA TYR A 43 25.95 -16.76 17.88
C TYR A 43 27.36 -16.39 18.31
N GLU A 44 28.18 -15.80 17.44
CA GLU A 44 29.54 -15.44 17.81
C GLU A 44 29.55 -14.35 18.89
N PHE A 45 28.67 -13.36 18.75
CA PHE A 45 28.44 -12.31 19.74
C PHE A 45 27.90 -12.85 21.06
N MET A 46 26.92 -13.76 21.00
CA MET A 46 26.20 -14.28 22.18
C MET A 46 26.78 -15.58 22.77
N SER A 47 27.89 -16.09 22.21
CA SER A 47 28.48 -17.40 22.59
C SER A 47 29.06 -17.47 24.01
N ASN A 48 29.22 -16.35 24.70
CA ASN A 48 29.92 -16.31 25.99
C ASN A 48 28.93 -16.34 27.17
N ALA A 49 28.75 -17.50 27.79
CA ALA A 49 27.79 -17.72 28.88
C ALA A 49 28.07 -16.94 30.19
N SER A 50 29.18 -16.20 30.26
CA SER A 50 29.63 -15.46 31.46
C SER A 50 29.58 -13.93 31.33
N GLY A 51 28.99 -13.38 30.26
CA GLY A 51 28.87 -11.93 30.09
C GLY A 51 27.68 -11.33 30.82
N CYS A 52 27.89 -10.17 31.41
CA CYS A 52 26.92 -9.43 32.23
C CYS A 52 25.93 -8.56 31.42
N LEU A 53 26.10 -8.44 30.09
CA LEU A 53 25.19 -7.64 29.25
C LEU A 53 23.74 -8.17 29.33
N VAL A 54 23.61 -9.48 29.58
CA VAL A 54 22.32 -10.16 29.78
C VAL A 54 21.47 -9.56 30.89
N ASP A 55 22.11 -8.94 31.89
CA ASP A 55 21.46 -8.35 33.06
C ASP A 55 21.05 -6.90 32.84
N SER A 56 21.55 -6.22 31.80
CA SER A 56 21.35 -4.78 31.62
C SER A 56 20.61 -4.40 30.33
N LEU A 57 20.75 -5.18 29.25
CA LEU A 57 20.29 -4.78 27.92
C LEU A 57 18.75 -4.72 27.85
N GLN A 58 18.26 -3.56 27.40
CA GLN A 58 16.84 -3.23 27.24
C GLN A 58 16.47 -3.01 25.78
N ASN A 59 17.36 -2.39 25.00
CA ASN A 59 17.12 -2.09 23.59
C ASN A 59 18.24 -2.69 22.75
N PHE A 60 17.88 -3.64 21.88
CA PHE A 60 18.80 -4.23 20.93
C PHE A 60 18.28 -4.02 19.51
N GLN A 61 18.87 -3.07 18.79
CA GLN A 61 18.47 -2.72 17.43
C GLN A 61 19.64 -2.88 16.47
N ILE A 62 19.49 -3.79 15.52
CA ILE A 62 20.50 -4.13 14.50
C ILE A 62 19.90 -4.20 13.10
N SER A 63 18.72 -3.58 12.91
CA SER A 63 17.98 -3.63 11.65
C SER A 63 18.77 -3.09 10.45
N ASN A 64 18.35 -3.46 9.25
CA ASN A 64 18.95 -3.00 7.99
C ASN A 64 20.49 -3.18 7.98
N ASN A 65 20.90 -4.44 8.11
CA ASN A 65 22.29 -4.89 8.09
C ASN A 65 22.38 -6.22 7.29
N LYS A 66 23.52 -6.92 7.38
CA LYS A 66 23.80 -8.16 6.63
C LYS A 66 24.10 -9.34 7.57
N PHE A 67 23.51 -9.37 8.77
CA PHE A 67 23.68 -10.49 9.70
C PHE A 67 23.07 -11.78 9.13
N THR A 68 23.76 -12.90 9.31
CA THR A 68 23.38 -14.22 8.79
C THR A 68 23.34 -15.27 9.90
N GLY A 69 22.87 -16.47 9.54
CA GLY A 69 22.72 -17.58 10.49
C GLY A 69 21.47 -17.44 11.35
N PRO A 70 21.30 -18.31 12.37
CA PRO A 70 20.12 -18.28 13.21
C PRO A 70 20.19 -17.20 14.29
N LEU A 71 19.02 -16.70 14.69
CA LEU A 71 18.88 -15.93 15.92
C LEU A 71 19.18 -16.88 17.10
N PRO A 72 20.18 -16.62 17.95
CA PRO A 72 20.53 -17.54 19.02
C PRO A 72 19.42 -17.61 20.08
N GLN A 73 19.09 -18.81 20.54
CA GLN A 73 18.12 -19.01 21.64
C GLN A 73 18.53 -18.28 22.93
N SER A 74 19.82 -17.99 23.12
CA SER A 74 20.32 -17.17 24.24
C SER A 74 19.77 -15.74 24.26
N ILE A 75 19.17 -15.25 23.16
CA ILE A 75 18.40 -14.00 23.19
C ILE A 75 17.31 -14.04 24.28
N GLY A 76 16.73 -15.23 24.52
CA GLY A 76 15.72 -15.46 25.54
C GLY A 76 16.23 -15.28 26.97
N ASN A 77 17.54 -15.13 27.19
CA ASN A 77 18.10 -14.83 28.51
C ASN A 77 18.10 -13.33 28.84
N LEU A 78 17.91 -12.44 27.85
CA LEU A 78 17.89 -10.99 28.02
C LEU A 78 16.59 -10.51 28.71
N SER A 79 16.37 -10.89 29.96
CA SER A 79 15.09 -10.67 30.67
C SER A 79 14.67 -9.20 30.81
N ASN A 80 15.61 -8.27 30.62
CA ASN A 80 15.36 -6.82 30.64
C ASN A 80 14.99 -6.23 29.28
N LEU A 81 14.95 -7.03 28.21
CA LEU A 81 14.71 -6.56 26.85
C LEU A 81 13.28 -6.02 26.68
N HIS A 82 13.18 -4.77 26.22
CA HIS A 82 11.96 -4.09 25.84
C HIS A 82 11.80 -4.05 24.32
N ILE A 83 12.91 -3.87 23.59
CA ILE A 83 12.92 -3.79 22.13
C ILE A 83 13.92 -4.81 21.58
N LEU A 84 13.41 -5.72 20.75
CA LEU A 84 14.21 -6.60 19.91
C LEU A 84 13.95 -6.25 18.44
N ASP A 85 14.93 -5.64 17.80
CA ASP A 85 14.88 -5.30 16.39
C ASP A 85 16.05 -5.91 15.63
N VAL A 86 15.73 -6.94 14.83
CA VAL A 86 16.63 -7.61 13.90
C VAL A 86 16.09 -7.55 12.46
N TYR A 87 15.16 -6.64 12.20
CA TYR A 87 14.45 -6.49 10.94
C TYR A 87 15.41 -6.27 9.76
N GLU A 88 15.05 -6.75 8.58
CA GLU A 88 15.81 -6.52 7.34
C GLU A 88 17.30 -6.90 7.47
N ASN A 89 17.50 -8.20 7.66
CA ASN A 89 18.81 -8.85 7.69
C ASN A 89 18.74 -10.12 6.82
N SER A 90 19.68 -11.05 6.98
CA SER A 90 19.68 -12.35 6.29
C SER A 90 19.64 -13.51 7.28
N LEU A 91 18.92 -13.33 8.39
CA LEU A 91 18.76 -14.35 9.43
C LEU A 91 17.87 -15.49 8.95
N VAL A 92 18.26 -16.73 9.26
CA VAL A 92 17.59 -17.96 8.81
C VAL A 92 17.28 -18.86 10.00
N GLY A 93 16.47 -19.89 9.80
CA GLY A 93 16.24 -20.92 10.82
C GLY A 93 14.92 -20.74 11.56
N VAL A 94 14.77 -21.48 12.66
CA VAL A 94 13.49 -21.65 13.34
C VAL A 94 13.48 -20.89 14.66
N ILE A 95 12.47 -20.04 14.81
CA ILE A 95 12.13 -19.34 16.04
C ILE A 95 11.05 -20.14 16.76
N THR A 96 11.35 -20.54 18.00
CA THR A 96 10.45 -21.23 18.92
C THR A 96 10.23 -20.39 20.18
N GLU A 97 9.28 -20.80 21.04
CA GLU A 97 8.97 -20.14 22.31
C GLU A 97 10.20 -19.97 23.21
N ALA A 98 11.22 -20.81 23.06
CA ALA A 98 12.42 -20.77 23.86
C ALA A 98 13.28 -19.51 23.62
N HIS A 99 13.13 -18.84 22.47
CA HIS A 99 13.76 -17.54 22.20
C HIS A 99 13.12 -16.41 23.01
N PHE A 100 11.93 -16.63 23.56
CA PHE A 100 11.06 -15.60 24.09
C PHE A 100 10.61 -15.85 25.53
N SER A 101 10.88 -17.04 26.08
CA SER A 101 10.28 -17.52 27.33
C SER A 101 10.57 -16.69 28.57
N ASN A 102 11.68 -15.94 28.64
CA ASN A 102 11.97 -15.06 29.79
C ASN A 102 11.82 -13.56 29.48
N LEU A 103 11.35 -13.18 28.28
CA LEU A 103 11.32 -11.79 27.83
C LEU A 103 10.05 -11.04 28.29
N SER A 104 9.70 -11.15 29.58
CA SER A 104 8.44 -10.61 30.11
C SER A 104 8.24 -9.08 29.95
N LYS A 105 9.33 -8.34 29.72
CA LYS A 105 9.33 -6.89 29.51
C LYS A 105 9.24 -6.47 28.03
N LEU A 106 9.27 -7.44 27.11
CA LEU A 106 9.29 -7.15 25.67
C LEU A 106 8.01 -6.39 25.25
N LYS A 107 8.22 -5.30 24.53
CA LYS A 107 7.18 -4.42 23.99
C LYS A 107 7.20 -4.35 22.49
N GLU A 108 8.36 -4.43 21.87
CA GLU A 108 8.45 -4.31 20.42
C GLU A 108 9.31 -5.44 19.86
N LEU A 109 8.76 -6.09 18.83
CA LEU A 109 9.36 -7.24 18.19
C LEU A 109 9.38 -7.03 16.68
N TYR A 110 10.58 -6.85 16.14
CA TYR A 110 10.81 -6.69 14.70
C TYR A 110 11.71 -7.82 14.20
N LEU A 111 11.10 -8.81 13.55
CA LEU A 111 11.79 -9.95 12.93
C LEU A 111 11.69 -9.95 11.41
N GLY A 112 10.81 -9.10 10.86
CA GLY A 112 10.47 -9.09 9.45
C GLY A 112 11.64 -8.92 8.50
N PHE A 113 11.40 -9.22 7.22
CA PHE A 113 12.42 -9.20 6.17
C PHE A 113 13.64 -10.09 6.50
N ASN A 114 13.36 -11.20 7.19
CA ASN A 114 14.27 -12.31 7.35
C ASN A 114 13.52 -13.60 6.99
N PRO A 115 14.15 -14.58 6.31
CA PRO A 115 13.56 -15.89 6.02
C PRO A 115 13.47 -16.81 7.26
N LEU A 116 13.00 -16.27 8.40
CA LEU A 116 12.78 -17.00 9.65
C LEU A 116 11.49 -17.81 9.60
N ILE A 117 11.48 -18.97 10.24
CA ILE A 117 10.29 -19.80 10.43
C ILE A 117 9.85 -19.67 11.89
N LEU A 118 8.63 -19.20 12.12
CA LEU A 118 8.05 -19.11 13.46
C LEU A 118 7.23 -20.37 13.72
N SER A 119 7.68 -21.19 14.66
CA SER A 119 7.06 -22.46 15.01
C SER A 119 6.86 -22.53 16.51
N PHE A 120 5.73 -22.00 16.96
CA PHE A 120 5.32 -22.05 18.37
C PHE A 120 4.35 -23.20 18.62
N ASN A 121 4.38 -23.74 19.83
CA ASN A 121 3.33 -24.63 20.29
C ASN A 121 1.95 -23.91 20.21
N TYR A 122 0.92 -24.63 19.77
CA TYR A 122 -0.42 -24.07 19.54
C TYR A 122 -1.03 -23.42 20.79
N ASP A 123 -0.75 -23.97 21.98
CA ASP A 123 -1.25 -23.47 23.26
C ASP A 123 -0.26 -22.52 23.97
N TRP A 124 0.79 -22.09 23.27
CA TRP A 124 1.76 -21.17 23.85
C TRP A 124 1.13 -19.80 24.12
N VAL A 125 1.35 -19.33 25.35
CA VAL A 125 1.02 -17.97 25.78
C VAL A 125 2.34 -17.23 26.03
N PRO A 126 2.69 -16.23 25.20
CA PRO A 126 3.90 -15.44 25.41
C PRO A 126 3.85 -14.69 26.76
N PRO A 127 4.98 -14.54 27.46
CA PRO A 127 5.04 -13.92 28.80
C PRO A 127 4.98 -12.38 28.75
N PHE A 128 4.59 -11.79 27.62
CA PHE A 128 4.65 -10.35 27.37
C PHE A 128 3.41 -9.84 26.63
N GLN A 129 3.31 -8.51 26.56
CA GLN A 129 2.29 -7.78 25.81
C GLN A 129 2.99 -6.80 24.88
N LEU A 130 2.96 -7.12 23.60
CA LEU A 130 3.57 -6.32 22.54
C LEU A 130 2.71 -5.11 22.20
N ASP A 131 3.40 -4.04 21.86
CA ASP A 131 2.91 -2.77 21.33
C ASP A 131 3.08 -2.73 19.81
N CYS A 132 4.22 -3.22 19.31
CA CYS A 132 4.56 -3.29 17.89
C CYS A 132 4.98 -4.73 17.52
N ILE A 133 4.37 -5.27 16.46
CA ILE A 133 4.63 -6.62 15.96
C ILE A 133 4.93 -6.52 14.46
N PHE A 134 6.19 -6.71 14.08
CA PHE A 134 6.62 -6.70 12.67
C PHE A 134 7.24 -8.03 12.29
N LEU A 135 6.45 -8.87 11.64
CA LEU A 135 6.78 -10.24 11.24
C LEU A 135 6.68 -10.43 9.72
N SER A 136 6.62 -9.35 8.95
CA SER A 136 6.50 -9.42 7.49
C SER A 136 7.62 -10.25 6.87
N HIS A 137 7.30 -11.05 5.85
CA HIS A 137 8.24 -11.98 5.19
C HIS A 137 8.79 -13.13 6.06
N CYS A 138 8.44 -13.22 7.35
CA CYS A 138 8.69 -14.43 8.14
C CYS A 138 7.68 -15.53 7.77
N ARG A 139 8.02 -16.81 7.91
CA ARG A 139 7.09 -17.92 7.69
C ARG A 139 6.38 -18.29 8.99
N LEU A 140 5.13 -17.89 9.14
CA LEU A 140 4.30 -18.21 10.33
C LEU A 140 3.58 -19.56 10.20
N GLY A 141 3.59 -20.15 9.01
CA GLY A 141 2.88 -21.39 8.70
C GLY A 141 1.46 -21.13 8.21
N SER A 142 0.73 -22.21 7.90
CA SER A 142 -0.59 -22.12 7.27
C SER A 142 -1.70 -21.65 8.22
N ALA A 143 -1.60 -21.96 9.52
CA ALA A 143 -2.62 -21.66 10.51
C ALA A 143 -2.54 -20.19 10.98
N PHE A 144 -3.68 -19.61 11.35
CA PHE A 144 -3.68 -18.27 11.93
C PHE A 144 -2.97 -18.28 13.31
N PRO A 145 -2.08 -17.32 13.63
CA PRO A 145 -1.26 -17.40 14.83
C PRO A 145 -2.08 -17.25 16.12
N LYS A 146 -2.38 -18.38 16.79
CA LYS A 146 -3.23 -18.41 17.99
C LYS A 146 -2.68 -17.60 19.17
N TRP A 147 -1.35 -17.51 19.31
CA TRP A 147 -0.74 -16.73 20.40
C TRP A 147 -1.12 -15.25 20.37
N LEU A 148 -1.48 -14.68 19.20
CA LEU A 148 -2.00 -13.31 19.07
C LEU A 148 -3.26 -13.10 19.93
N GLN A 149 -4.05 -14.14 20.19
CA GLN A 149 -5.24 -14.07 21.04
C GLN A 149 -4.94 -13.54 22.44
N SER A 150 -3.73 -13.80 22.95
CA SER A 150 -3.26 -13.30 24.26
C SER A 150 -2.81 -11.85 24.24
N GLN A 151 -2.56 -11.26 23.07
CA GLN A 151 -2.08 -9.89 22.93
C GLN A 151 -3.27 -8.92 22.90
N LYS A 152 -3.33 -7.98 23.84
CA LYS A 152 -4.50 -7.11 24.05
C LYS A 152 -4.25 -5.62 23.81
N ASN A 153 -3.01 -5.22 23.53
CA ASN A 153 -2.60 -3.81 23.55
C ASN A 153 -1.72 -3.39 22.36
N TYR A 154 -1.58 -4.20 21.32
CA TYR A 154 -0.75 -3.84 20.19
C TYR A 154 -1.39 -2.72 19.36
N ARG A 155 -0.55 -1.79 18.90
CA ARG A 155 -0.90 -0.68 18.02
C ARG A 155 -0.64 -1.00 16.56
N ILE A 156 0.36 -1.83 16.32
CA ILE A 156 0.81 -2.24 14.99
C ILE A 156 0.91 -3.76 14.94
N LEU A 157 0.28 -4.35 13.93
CA LEU A 157 0.46 -5.74 13.56
C LEU A 157 0.74 -5.84 12.06
N ASP A 158 1.95 -6.22 11.72
CA ASP A 158 2.36 -6.58 10.36
C ASP A 158 2.74 -8.07 10.31
N ILE A 159 1.87 -8.85 9.69
CA ILE A 159 2.07 -10.27 9.36
C ILE A 159 1.91 -10.48 7.84
N SER A 160 2.31 -9.48 7.06
CA SER A 160 2.27 -9.54 5.61
C SER A 160 3.29 -10.55 5.05
N ASN A 161 2.97 -11.18 3.91
CA ASN A 161 3.84 -12.17 3.28
C ASN A 161 4.29 -13.29 4.23
N ALA A 162 3.38 -13.74 5.10
CA ALA A 162 3.68 -14.66 6.20
C ALA A 162 3.43 -16.15 5.88
N GLY A 163 2.81 -16.42 4.72
CA GLY A 163 2.44 -17.75 4.27
C GLY A 163 1.19 -18.33 4.95
N ILE A 164 0.37 -17.47 5.58
CA ILE A 164 -0.85 -17.88 6.29
C ILE A 164 -1.94 -18.21 5.26
N SER A 165 -2.63 -19.33 5.42
CA SER A 165 -3.68 -19.79 4.50
C SER A 165 -4.98 -20.18 5.20
N ASP A 166 -5.19 -19.70 6.42
CA ASP A 166 -6.33 -20.04 7.27
C ASP A 166 -7.51 -19.07 7.08
N ILE A 167 -8.63 -19.38 7.71
CA ILE A 167 -9.69 -18.42 8.00
C ILE A 167 -9.29 -17.64 9.25
N ILE A 168 -9.50 -16.33 9.25
CA ILE A 168 -9.26 -15.50 10.44
C ILE A 168 -10.30 -15.86 11.52
N PRO A 169 -9.88 -16.30 12.71
CA PRO A 169 -10.79 -16.62 13.80
C PRO A 169 -11.63 -15.42 14.25
N THR A 170 -12.86 -15.67 14.69
CA THR A 170 -13.80 -14.60 15.09
C THR A 170 -13.27 -13.69 16.20
N TRP A 171 -12.53 -14.26 17.17
CA TRP A 171 -11.94 -13.52 18.28
C TRP A 171 -10.91 -12.47 17.85
N PHE A 172 -10.36 -12.56 16.63
CA PHE A 172 -9.35 -11.64 16.15
C PHE A 172 -9.96 -10.29 15.74
N TRP A 173 -11.20 -10.30 15.28
CA TRP A 173 -11.90 -9.11 14.80
C TRP A 173 -12.33 -8.16 15.93
N ASP A 174 -12.25 -8.62 17.18
CA ASP A 174 -12.32 -7.79 18.38
C ASP A 174 -10.98 -7.07 18.58
N PHE A 175 -10.69 -6.10 17.71
CA PHE A 175 -9.40 -5.41 17.68
C PHE A 175 -9.04 -4.74 19.02
N PRO A 176 -7.75 -4.69 19.39
CA PRO A 176 -7.28 -3.85 20.48
C PRO A 176 -7.67 -2.38 20.27
N PRO A 177 -8.08 -1.65 21.33
CA PRO A 177 -8.50 -0.25 21.22
C PRO A 177 -7.48 0.73 20.62
N ARG A 178 -6.20 0.34 20.63
CA ARG A 178 -5.07 1.17 20.17
C ARG A 178 -4.54 0.74 18.81
N LEU A 179 -5.18 -0.24 18.17
CA LEU A 179 -4.78 -0.69 16.85
C LEU A 179 -5.02 0.43 15.85
N TYR A 180 -3.95 0.93 15.25
CA TYR A 180 -4.03 1.91 14.16
C TYR A 180 -3.39 1.38 12.88
N HIS A 181 -2.58 0.32 12.92
CA HIS A 181 -2.00 -0.28 11.72
C HIS A 181 -2.16 -1.80 11.72
N LEU A 182 -2.92 -2.30 10.76
CA LEU A 182 -3.11 -3.72 10.50
C LEU A 182 -2.67 -4.04 9.07
N ASN A 183 -1.62 -4.85 8.95
CA ASN A 183 -1.13 -5.31 7.65
C ASN A 183 -1.08 -6.85 7.59
N MET A 184 -1.91 -7.41 6.72
CA MET A 184 -1.95 -8.83 6.37
C MET A 184 -1.77 -9.06 4.87
N TYR A 185 -1.22 -8.08 4.16
CA TYR A 185 -0.93 -8.11 2.74
C TYR A 185 -0.26 -9.42 2.30
N ASN A 186 -0.60 -9.92 1.12
CA ASN A 186 0.10 -11.01 0.45
C ASN A 186 0.15 -12.31 1.28
N ASN A 187 -1.02 -12.81 1.65
CA ASN A 187 -1.19 -14.12 2.26
C ASN A 187 -2.17 -14.96 1.42
N GLN A 188 -2.62 -16.08 1.97
CA GLN A 188 -3.66 -16.93 1.40
C GLN A 188 -4.89 -16.98 2.32
N LEU A 189 -5.10 -15.92 3.11
CA LEU A 189 -6.23 -15.81 4.04
C LEU A 189 -7.55 -15.83 3.25
N HIS A 190 -8.56 -16.51 3.80
CA HIS A 190 -9.82 -16.71 3.11
C HIS A 190 -11.02 -16.69 4.07
N GLY A 191 -12.22 -16.75 3.51
CA GLY A 191 -13.48 -16.60 4.23
C GLY A 191 -14.03 -15.18 4.13
N ASN A 192 -15.19 -14.99 4.76
CA ASN A 192 -15.88 -13.71 4.78
C ASN A 192 -15.38 -12.85 5.94
N LEU A 193 -15.35 -11.53 5.74
CA LEU A 193 -15.14 -10.58 6.82
C LEU A 193 -16.46 -10.39 7.62
N PRO A 194 -16.41 -10.32 8.96
CA PRO A 194 -17.59 -9.97 9.77
C PRO A 194 -17.89 -8.47 9.69
N ASP A 195 -19.03 -8.05 10.22
CA ASP A 195 -19.30 -6.63 10.46
C ASP A 195 -18.31 -6.06 11.49
N LEU A 196 -17.57 -5.02 11.09
CA LEU A 196 -16.54 -4.38 11.92
C LEU A 196 -16.97 -2.98 12.37
N SER A 197 -18.20 -2.54 12.09
CA SER A 197 -18.69 -1.20 12.43
C SER A 197 -18.54 -0.83 13.91
N SER A 198 -18.64 -1.81 14.82
CA SER A 198 -18.51 -1.60 16.27
C SER A 198 -17.06 -1.60 16.80
N SER A 199 -16.08 -1.92 15.94
CA SER A 199 -14.70 -2.05 16.37
C SER A 199 -14.11 -0.69 16.75
N ARG A 200 -13.44 -0.65 17.91
CA ARG A 200 -12.81 0.56 18.45
C ARG A 200 -11.36 0.59 18.01
N LEU A 201 -11.12 1.00 16.77
CA LEU A 201 -9.75 1.27 16.31
C LEU A 201 -9.27 2.61 16.89
N ASP A 202 -7.96 2.82 16.93
CA ASP A 202 -7.40 4.14 17.27
C ASP A 202 -7.72 5.14 16.14
N GLU A 203 -7.47 6.43 16.38
CA GLU A 203 -7.65 7.44 15.33
C GLU A 203 -6.75 7.15 14.11
N PHE A 204 -7.30 7.35 12.91
CA PHE A 204 -6.60 7.21 11.63
C PHE A 204 -6.10 5.80 11.30
N ALA A 205 -6.97 4.80 11.51
CA ALA A 205 -6.60 3.41 11.31
C ALA A 205 -6.32 3.06 9.84
N ILE A 206 -5.28 2.26 9.62
CA ILE A 206 -4.86 1.71 8.32
C ILE A 206 -5.04 0.21 8.34
N ILE A 207 -5.76 -0.28 7.34
CA ILE A 207 -6.06 -1.69 7.16
C ILE A 207 -5.65 -2.10 5.75
N ASP A 208 -4.66 -2.98 5.66
CA ASP A 208 -4.25 -3.63 4.42
C ASP A 208 -4.50 -5.14 4.53
N LEU A 209 -5.52 -5.60 3.80
CA LEU A 209 -5.87 -7.02 3.63
C LEU A 209 -5.69 -7.46 2.17
N SER A 210 -4.95 -6.69 1.39
CA SER A 210 -4.84 -6.89 -0.05
C SER A 210 -4.04 -8.15 -0.40
N THR A 211 -4.24 -8.67 -1.62
CA THR A 211 -3.55 -9.86 -2.13
C THR A 211 -3.78 -11.09 -1.24
N ASN A 212 -5.04 -11.47 -1.11
CA ASN A 212 -5.50 -12.62 -0.32
C ASN A 212 -6.60 -13.38 -1.10
N ARG A 213 -7.39 -14.20 -0.40
CA ARG A 213 -8.51 -14.97 -0.97
C ARG A 213 -9.82 -14.71 -0.21
N PHE A 214 -9.96 -13.54 0.44
CA PHE A 214 -11.21 -13.14 1.09
C PHE A 214 -12.33 -13.08 0.08
N ASN A 215 -13.54 -13.45 0.49
CA ASN A 215 -14.71 -13.53 -0.38
C ASN A 215 -15.98 -13.01 0.34
N GLY A 216 -17.10 -13.03 -0.38
CA GLY A 216 -18.36 -12.47 0.10
C GLY A 216 -18.44 -10.95 -0.08
N SER A 217 -19.47 -10.34 0.50
CA SER A 217 -19.65 -8.88 0.48
C SER A 217 -18.67 -8.18 1.42
N ILE A 218 -18.27 -6.96 1.05
CA ILE A 218 -17.50 -6.09 1.95
C ILE A 218 -18.43 -5.62 3.07
N PRO A 219 -18.08 -5.87 4.35
CA PRO A 219 -18.87 -5.42 5.49
C PRO A 219 -18.61 -3.94 5.81
N HIS A 220 -19.32 -3.41 6.81
CA HIS A 220 -19.03 -2.09 7.35
C HIS A 220 -17.72 -2.10 8.13
N PHE A 221 -16.96 -1.03 7.95
CA PHE A 221 -15.76 -0.71 8.73
C PHE A 221 -16.04 0.49 9.65
N PRO A 222 -15.28 0.65 10.74
CA PRO A 222 -15.35 1.84 11.58
C PRO A 222 -15.14 3.13 10.80
N SER A 223 -15.84 4.21 11.16
CA SER A 223 -15.76 5.50 10.46
C SER A 223 -14.41 6.22 10.61
N ASN A 224 -13.55 5.77 11.53
CA ASN A 224 -12.21 6.31 11.78
C ASN A 224 -11.09 5.60 11.00
N VAL A 225 -11.44 4.70 10.07
CA VAL A 225 -10.47 4.13 9.11
C VAL A 225 -10.05 5.22 8.13
N LEU A 226 -8.75 5.49 8.10
CA LEU A 226 -8.09 6.43 7.18
C LEU A 226 -7.78 5.78 5.83
N SER A 227 -7.30 4.52 5.86
CA SER A 227 -6.91 3.78 4.67
C SER A 227 -7.41 2.35 4.73
N LEU A 228 -8.09 1.95 3.65
CA LEU A 228 -8.62 0.61 3.47
C LEU A 228 -8.19 0.05 2.11
N ASP A 229 -7.27 -0.92 2.15
CA ASP A 229 -6.87 -1.70 0.97
C ASP A 229 -7.39 -3.13 1.08
N LEU A 230 -8.36 -3.45 0.23
CA LEU A 230 -8.96 -4.76 0.07
C LEU A 230 -8.70 -5.33 -1.34
N SER A 231 -7.77 -4.74 -2.09
CA SER A 231 -7.52 -5.12 -3.48
C SER A 231 -7.01 -6.55 -3.62
N ASN A 232 -7.11 -7.11 -4.83
CA ASN A 232 -6.56 -8.43 -5.16
C ASN A 232 -7.13 -9.53 -4.23
N ASN A 233 -8.46 -9.58 -4.14
CA ASN A 233 -9.22 -10.56 -3.36
C ASN A 233 -10.35 -11.15 -4.23
N ARG A 234 -11.34 -11.80 -3.60
CA ARG A 234 -12.54 -12.35 -4.25
C ARG A 234 -13.82 -11.74 -3.66
N PHE A 235 -13.76 -10.50 -3.17
CA PHE A 235 -14.95 -9.81 -2.69
C PHE A 235 -15.96 -9.63 -3.83
N SER A 236 -17.25 -9.69 -3.51
CA SER A 236 -18.35 -9.63 -4.47
C SER A 236 -19.52 -8.78 -3.94
N GLY A 237 -20.52 -8.53 -4.80
CA GLY A 237 -21.66 -7.68 -4.44
C GLY A 237 -21.35 -6.17 -4.49
N PRO A 238 -22.30 -5.33 -4.06
CA PRO A 238 -22.18 -3.87 -4.12
C PRO A 238 -21.33 -3.28 -2.99
N ILE A 239 -20.93 -2.02 -3.18
CA ILE A 239 -20.23 -1.22 -2.16
C ILE A 239 -21.19 -0.30 -1.39
N SER A 240 -22.42 -0.77 -1.12
CA SER A 240 -23.45 0.02 -0.42
C SER A 240 -23.07 0.37 1.02
N PHE A 241 -22.08 -0.33 1.60
CA PHE A 241 -21.54 -0.04 2.93
C PHE A 241 -21.01 1.41 3.06
N LEU A 242 -20.70 2.07 1.94
CA LEU A 242 -20.29 3.47 1.89
C LEU A 242 -21.46 4.45 2.17
N CYS A 243 -22.72 4.03 2.05
CA CYS A 243 -23.89 4.88 2.27
C CYS A 243 -24.58 4.67 3.61
N GLU A 244 -24.39 3.52 4.23
CA GLU A 244 -25.05 3.14 5.48
C GLU A 244 -24.30 3.70 6.69
N LEU A 245 -23.86 4.95 6.57
CA LEU A 245 -23.03 5.64 7.56
C LEU A 245 -23.86 6.64 8.36
N ASN A 246 -23.74 6.58 9.69
CA ASN A 246 -24.38 7.56 10.57
C ASN A 246 -23.65 8.92 10.57
N THR A 247 -22.37 8.94 10.21
CA THR A 247 -21.50 10.12 10.19
C THR A 247 -20.53 10.03 9.01
N PRO A 248 -20.03 11.17 8.48
CA PRO A 248 -18.97 11.15 7.48
C PRO A 248 -17.75 10.34 7.96
N THR A 249 -17.10 9.62 7.05
CA THR A 249 -15.89 8.84 7.34
C THR A 249 -14.63 9.72 7.30
N LEU A 250 -13.55 9.26 7.93
CA LEU A 250 -12.20 9.82 7.77
C LEU A 250 -11.41 9.18 6.61
N LEU A 251 -12.07 8.44 5.72
CA LEU A 251 -11.40 7.65 4.69
C LEU A 251 -10.75 8.55 3.64
N GLU A 252 -9.42 8.48 3.55
CA GLU A 252 -8.61 9.15 2.54
C GLU A 252 -8.21 8.19 1.40
N PHE A 253 -8.09 6.90 1.68
CA PHE A 253 -7.65 5.88 0.73
C PHE A 253 -8.63 4.71 0.68
N LEU A 254 -9.28 4.52 -0.46
CA LEU A 254 -10.15 3.37 -0.72
C LEU A 254 -9.67 2.61 -1.95
N ILE A 255 -9.08 1.44 -1.71
CA ILE A 255 -8.46 0.62 -2.76
C ILE A 255 -9.16 -0.75 -2.76
N LEU A 256 -10.06 -0.94 -3.73
CA LEU A 256 -10.90 -2.13 -3.88
C LEU A 256 -10.65 -2.87 -5.20
N SER A 257 -9.59 -2.51 -5.92
CA SER A 257 -9.30 -3.02 -7.26
C SER A 257 -9.06 -4.53 -7.29
N ASN A 258 -9.19 -5.15 -8.47
CA ASN A 258 -8.95 -6.57 -8.67
C ASN A 258 -9.78 -7.45 -7.72
N ASN A 259 -11.09 -7.27 -7.74
CA ASN A 259 -12.07 -8.08 -7.02
C ASN A 259 -13.17 -8.53 -7.99
N THR A 260 -14.27 -9.08 -7.46
CA THR A 260 -15.47 -9.42 -8.23
C THR A 260 -16.67 -8.55 -7.82
N LEU A 261 -16.42 -7.35 -7.28
CA LEU A 261 -17.46 -6.41 -6.85
C LEU A 261 -18.34 -6.02 -8.04
N SER A 262 -19.61 -5.74 -7.79
CA SER A 262 -20.62 -5.57 -8.83
C SER A 262 -21.74 -4.63 -8.38
N GLY A 263 -22.70 -4.34 -9.25
CA GLY A 263 -23.77 -3.38 -8.95
C GLY A 263 -23.44 -1.99 -9.46
N GLU A 264 -24.38 -1.07 -9.25
CA GLU A 264 -24.17 0.35 -9.51
C GLU A 264 -23.35 0.99 -8.39
N LEU A 265 -22.56 2.00 -8.72
CA LEU A 265 -21.93 2.81 -7.68
C LEU A 265 -23.01 3.57 -6.92
N PRO A 266 -22.96 3.59 -5.58
CA PRO A 266 -23.92 4.35 -4.78
C PRO A 266 -23.82 5.86 -5.05
N ASP A 267 -24.93 6.58 -4.93
CA ASP A 267 -24.98 8.04 -5.11
C ASP A 267 -24.92 8.80 -3.77
N CYS A 268 -23.94 8.45 -2.92
CA CYS A 268 -23.78 8.98 -1.55
C CYS A 268 -22.34 9.39 -1.22
N TRP A 269 -21.53 9.72 -2.22
CA TRP A 269 -20.11 10.05 -2.04
C TRP A 269 -19.85 11.30 -1.18
N THR A 270 -20.91 12.07 -0.86
CA THR A 270 -20.88 13.18 0.09
C THR A 270 -20.51 12.77 1.51
N TYR A 271 -20.63 11.50 1.87
CA TYR A 271 -20.23 10.97 3.19
C TYR A 271 -18.72 10.69 3.32
N ILE A 272 -17.96 10.81 2.22
CA ILE A 272 -16.52 10.50 2.18
C ILE A 272 -15.77 11.69 1.53
N PRO A 273 -15.90 12.91 2.08
CA PRO A 273 -15.40 14.12 1.43
C PRO A 273 -13.87 14.19 1.36
N ASP A 274 -13.19 13.47 2.24
CA ASP A 274 -11.72 13.53 2.41
C ASP A 274 -10.95 12.56 1.51
N LEU A 275 -11.64 11.85 0.63
CA LEU A 275 -11.02 10.84 -0.23
C LEU A 275 -9.96 11.47 -1.16
N VAL A 276 -8.74 10.97 -1.07
CA VAL A 276 -7.59 11.34 -1.91
C VAL A 276 -7.36 10.30 -3.00
N VAL A 277 -7.53 9.02 -2.67
CA VAL A 277 -7.34 7.88 -3.59
C VAL A 277 -8.60 7.03 -3.65
N LEU A 278 -9.15 6.87 -4.85
CA LEU A 278 -10.23 5.94 -5.14
C LEU A 278 -9.80 5.00 -6.26
N ASN A 279 -9.59 3.72 -5.92
CA ASN A 279 -9.26 2.70 -6.91
C ASN A 279 -10.28 1.55 -6.89
N LEU A 280 -11.16 1.55 -7.88
CA LEU A 280 -12.19 0.53 -8.11
C LEU A 280 -11.92 -0.30 -9.38
N ALA A 281 -10.73 -0.17 -9.97
CA ALA A 281 -10.40 -0.79 -11.25
C ALA A 281 -10.50 -2.32 -11.22
N ASN A 282 -10.77 -2.93 -12.38
CA ASN A 282 -10.83 -4.39 -12.54
C ASN A 282 -11.86 -5.04 -11.60
N ASN A 283 -13.12 -4.63 -11.75
CA ASN A 283 -14.28 -5.19 -11.06
C ASN A 283 -15.43 -5.40 -12.08
N ASN A 284 -16.62 -5.75 -11.59
CA ASN A 284 -17.83 -5.94 -12.40
C ASN A 284 -18.88 -4.83 -12.13
N PHE A 285 -18.47 -3.61 -11.77
CA PHE A 285 -19.40 -2.50 -11.58
C PHE A 285 -20.09 -2.13 -12.90
N TYR A 286 -21.34 -1.68 -12.84
CA TYR A 286 -22.09 -1.25 -14.01
C TYR A 286 -22.93 0.01 -13.71
N GLY A 287 -23.72 0.47 -14.68
CA GLY A 287 -24.54 1.66 -14.52
C GLY A 287 -23.74 2.94 -14.77
N LYS A 288 -24.25 4.08 -14.31
CA LYS A 288 -23.61 5.38 -14.53
C LYS A 288 -22.63 5.69 -13.40
N ILE A 289 -21.61 6.49 -13.71
CA ILE A 289 -20.81 7.18 -12.70
C ILE A 289 -21.73 8.22 -12.02
N PRO A 290 -21.97 8.16 -10.69
CA PRO A 290 -22.93 9.03 -10.00
C PRO A 290 -22.50 10.50 -9.95
N ASP A 291 -23.47 11.42 -9.97
CA ASP A 291 -23.18 12.85 -9.90
C ASP A 291 -22.59 13.25 -8.54
N SER A 292 -22.93 12.55 -7.45
CA SER A 292 -22.36 12.82 -6.13
C SER A 292 -20.85 12.62 -6.04
N MET A 293 -20.21 11.86 -6.96
CA MET A 293 -18.74 11.77 -7.00
C MET A 293 -18.06 13.12 -7.20
N GLY A 294 -18.77 14.13 -7.71
CA GLY A 294 -18.28 15.52 -7.75
C GLY A 294 -18.12 16.18 -6.37
N SER A 295 -18.50 15.53 -5.27
CA SER A 295 -18.20 15.99 -3.90
C SER A 295 -16.79 15.62 -3.45
N LEU A 296 -16.10 14.71 -4.15
CA LEU A 296 -14.74 14.26 -3.84
C LEU A 296 -13.71 15.30 -4.29
N VAL A 297 -13.79 16.51 -3.75
CA VAL A 297 -12.98 17.66 -4.18
C VAL A 297 -11.49 17.52 -3.85
N LEU A 298 -11.15 16.58 -2.96
CA LEU A 298 -9.78 16.26 -2.57
C LEU A 298 -9.15 15.13 -3.38
N VAL A 299 -9.92 14.44 -4.23
CA VAL A 299 -9.44 13.26 -4.97
C VAL A 299 -8.32 13.66 -5.93
N GLN A 300 -7.24 12.90 -5.87
CA GLN A 300 -6.06 13.03 -6.72
C GLN A 300 -5.97 11.87 -7.70
N LEU A 301 -6.26 10.66 -7.23
CA LEU A 301 -6.14 9.43 -8.02
C LEU A 301 -7.52 8.75 -8.13
N LEU A 302 -8.09 8.75 -9.34
CA LEU A 302 -9.38 8.14 -9.64
C LEU A 302 -9.21 7.05 -10.70
N HIS A 303 -9.35 5.79 -10.27
CA HIS A 303 -9.29 4.63 -11.15
C HIS A 303 -10.62 3.87 -11.13
N LEU A 304 -11.33 3.93 -12.25
CA LEU A 304 -12.58 3.21 -12.51
C LEU A 304 -12.44 2.25 -13.70
N SER A 305 -11.22 1.99 -14.16
CA SER A 305 -10.96 1.26 -15.38
C SER A 305 -11.35 -0.22 -15.31
N ASN A 306 -11.59 -0.81 -16.48
CA ASN A 306 -11.97 -2.22 -16.62
C ASN A 306 -13.19 -2.60 -15.75
N ASN A 307 -14.30 -1.95 -16.06
CA ASN A 307 -15.62 -2.17 -15.47
C ASN A 307 -16.68 -2.08 -16.60
N GLY A 308 -17.96 -2.08 -16.23
CA GLY A 308 -19.11 -1.95 -17.13
C GLY A 308 -19.80 -0.60 -17.10
N PHE A 309 -19.10 0.50 -16.77
CA PHE A 309 -19.74 1.82 -16.66
C PHE A 309 -20.28 2.33 -18.00
N VAL A 310 -21.48 2.92 -17.97
CA VAL A 310 -22.22 3.45 -19.14
C VAL A 310 -22.59 4.92 -18.94
N GLY A 311 -23.16 5.52 -19.98
CA GLY A 311 -23.60 6.92 -19.95
C GLY A 311 -22.46 7.88 -20.27
N LYS A 312 -22.62 9.15 -19.90
CA LYS A 312 -21.59 10.18 -20.10
C LYS A 312 -20.72 10.29 -18.86
N ILE A 313 -19.50 10.80 -19.02
CA ILE A 313 -18.70 11.26 -17.88
C ILE A 313 -19.45 12.44 -17.23
N PRO A 314 -19.83 12.35 -15.93
CA PRO A 314 -20.68 13.34 -15.29
C PRO A 314 -19.96 14.68 -15.16
N THR A 315 -20.69 15.77 -15.43
CA THR A 315 -20.12 17.14 -15.37
C THR A 315 -19.77 17.56 -13.95
N SER A 316 -20.31 16.89 -12.92
CA SER A 316 -20.00 17.17 -11.53
C SER A 316 -18.52 16.91 -11.19
N LEU A 317 -17.85 16.00 -11.90
CA LEU A 317 -16.41 15.71 -11.73
C LEU A 317 -15.52 16.91 -12.05
N GLN A 318 -16.01 17.94 -12.75
CA GLN A 318 -15.27 19.19 -12.95
C GLN A 318 -14.89 19.89 -11.63
N LYS A 319 -15.54 19.52 -10.52
CA LYS A 319 -15.23 20.03 -9.16
C LYS A 319 -13.99 19.37 -8.53
N CYS A 320 -13.54 18.22 -9.03
CA CYS A 320 -12.39 17.46 -8.53
C CYS A 320 -11.07 18.06 -9.05
N SER A 321 -10.79 19.33 -8.74
CA SER A 321 -9.69 20.10 -9.33
C SER A 321 -8.28 19.64 -8.91
N LYS A 322 -8.18 18.74 -7.93
CA LYS A 322 -6.91 18.15 -7.47
C LYS A 322 -6.48 16.91 -8.24
N LEU A 323 -7.27 16.46 -9.24
CA LEU A 323 -6.96 15.27 -10.00
C LEU A 323 -5.58 15.33 -10.69
N ILE A 324 -4.83 14.26 -10.47
CA ILE A 324 -3.52 13.94 -11.04
C ILE A 324 -3.67 12.77 -12.01
N THR A 325 -4.42 11.74 -11.60
CA THR A 325 -4.74 10.56 -12.41
C THR A 325 -6.24 10.42 -12.55
N MET A 326 -6.72 10.37 -13.80
CA MET A 326 -8.07 9.96 -14.16
C MET A 326 -7.99 8.78 -15.14
N ASP A 327 -8.27 7.58 -14.64
CA ASP A 327 -8.34 6.37 -15.44
C ASP A 327 -9.77 5.81 -15.47
N LEU A 328 -10.43 6.02 -16.61
CA LEU A 328 -11.78 5.52 -16.92
C LEU A 328 -11.74 4.53 -18.09
N GLY A 329 -10.56 3.99 -18.43
CA GLY A 329 -10.37 3.12 -19.58
C GLY A 329 -11.13 1.80 -19.47
N ALA A 330 -11.32 1.10 -20.59
CA ALA A 330 -11.98 -0.20 -20.66
C ALA A 330 -13.36 -0.21 -19.97
N ASN A 331 -14.24 0.68 -20.42
CA ASN A 331 -15.63 0.77 -19.97
C ASN A 331 -16.55 0.91 -21.20
N ASN A 332 -17.83 1.20 -20.98
CA ASN A 332 -18.81 1.46 -22.05
C ASN A 332 -19.32 2.91 -21.99
N LEU A 333 -18.46 3.84 -21.59
CA LEU A 333 -18.77 5.27 -21.51
C LEU A 333 -18.98 5.85 -22.91
N SER A 334 -19.88 6.82 -23.02
CA SER A 334 -20.37 7.40 -24.26
C SER A 334 -20.40 8.92 -24.19
N GLY A 335 -20.74 9.57 -25.30
CA GLY A 335 -20.72 11.03 -25.40
C GLY A 335 -19.37 11.54 -25.92
N MET A 336 -19.18 12.85 -25.81
CA MET A 336 -17.94 13.51 -26.24
C MET A 336 -16.93 13.54 -25.09
N VAL A 337 -15.63 13.60 -25.43
CA VAL A 337 -14.59 13.97 -24.47
C VAL A 337 -14.94 15.36 -23.92
N PRO A 338 -15.22 15.53 -22.61
CA PRO A 338 -15.71 16.80 -22.12
C PRO A 338 -14.63 17.90 -22.14
N PRO A 339 -14.94 19.12 -22.63
CA PRO A 339 -14.00 20.24 -22.63
C PRO A 339 -13.48 20.61 -21.23
N TRP A 340 -14.31 20.44 -20.19
CA TRP A 340 -13.94 20.77 -18.83
C TRP A 340 -12.77 19.93 -18.29
N ILE A 341 -12.42 18.79 -18.90
CA ILE A 341 -11.21 18.05 -18.50
C ILE A 341 -9.97 18.94 -18.63
N GLY A 342 -9.86 19.68 -19.74
CA GLY A 342 -8.76 20.60 -19.98
C GLY A 342 -8.84 21.87 -19.15
N ASP A 343 -10.03 22.29 -18.74
CA ASP A 343 -10.25 23.54 -18.02
C ASP A 343 -10.12 23.39 -16.50
N SER A 344 -10.50 22.23 -15.97
CA SER A 344 -10.69 22.01 -14.54
C SER A 344 -9.55 21.24 -13.88
N PHE A 345 -8.70 20.54 -14.64
CA PHE A 345 -7.63 19.70 -14.09
C PHE A 345 -6.23 20.17 -14.51
N PRO A 346 -5.74 21.29 -13.96
CA PRO A 346 -4.43 21.84 -14.32
C PRO A 346 -3.25 20.94 -13.92
N ASN A 347 -3.46 20.03 -12.96
CA ASN A 347 -2.43 19.12 -12.43
C ASN A 347 -2.50 17.71 -13.05
N LEU A 348 -3.36 17.49 -14.04
CA LEU A 348 -3.57 16.15 -14.60
C LEU A 348 -2.30 15.66 -15.32
N VAL A 349 -1.80 14.52 -14.87
CA VAL A 349 -0.62 13.84 -15.41
C VAL A 349 -1.03 12.63 -16.25
N ILE A 350 -2.06 11.91 -15.83
CA ILE A 350 -2.56 10.70 -16.50
C ILE A 350 -4.04 10.88 -16.83
N LEU A 351 -4.35 10.82 -18.12
CA LEU A 351 -5.70 10.71 -18.63
C LEU A 351 -5.82 9.46 -19.49
N ASN A 352 -6.55 8.46 -18.99
CA ASN A 352 -6.84 7.25 -19.72
C ASN A 352 -8.36 7.10 -19.92
N LEU A 353 -8.81 7.24 -21.17
CA LEU A 353 -10.19 7.01 -21.61
C LEU A 353 -10.26 5.91 -22.69
N ARG A 354 -9.20 5.10 -22.82
CA ARG A 354 -9.08 4.01 -23.77
C ARG A 354 -10.30 3.08 -23.76
N SER A 355 -10.62 2.47 -24.90
CA SER A 355 -11.58 1.36 -24.98
C SER A 355 -12.94 1.72 -24.35
N ASN A 356 -13.55 2.76 -24.91
CA ASN A 356 -14.90 3.23 -24.57
C ASN A 356 -15.72 3.45 -25.86
N GLN A 357 -16.88 4.09 -25.76
CA GLN A 357 -17.75 4.46 -26.87
C GLN A 357 -17.77 5.97 -27.12
N LEU A 358 -16.69 6.69 -26.78
CA LEU A 358 -16.59 8.14 -26.92
C LEU A 358 -16.56 8.55 -28.39
N PHE A 359 -17.21 9.67 -28.74
CA PHE A 359 -17.35 10.13 -30.12
C PHE A 359 -17.25 11.66 -30.24
N GLY A 360 -17.28 12.16 -31.47
CA GLY A 360 -17.14 13.59 -31.76
C GLY A 360 -15.67 14.01 -31.83
N SER A 361 -15.43 15.30 -31.99
CA SER A 361 -14.09 15.88 -32.10
C SER A 361 -13.40 16.02 -30.75
N LEU A 362 -12.07 15.93 -30.74
CA LEU A 362 -11.25 16.28 -29.58
C LEU A 362 -11.40 17.77 -29.25
N PRO A 363 -11.71 18.15 -27.99
CA PRO A 363 -11.83 19.55 -27.64
C PRO A 363 -10.46 20.23 -27.54
N LEU A 364 -10.37 21.47 -28.03
CA LEU A 364 -9.16 22.31 -27.91
C LEU A 364 -8.75 22.56 -26.45
N ASN A 365 -9.65 22.37 -25.49
CA ASN A 365 -9.33 22.55 -24.09
C ASN A 365 -8.26 21.56 -23.60
N LEU A 366 -8.12 20.38 -24.24
CA LEU A 366 -7.03 19.43 -23.90
C LEU A 366 -5.64 20.06 -24.05
N CYS A 367 -5.48 21.10 -24.88
CA CYS A 367 -4.25 21.88 -25.01
C CYS A 367 -3.79 22.53 -23.68
N ARG A 368 -4.70 22.69 -22.71
CA ARG A 368 -4.43 23.35 -21.42
C ARG A 368 -3.83 22.42 -20.38
N LEU A 369 -3.73 21.12 -20.66
CA LEU A 369 -3.16 20.12 -19.77
C LEU A 369 -1.62 20.19 -19.77
N GLN A 370 -1.06 21.17 -19.07
CA GLN A 370 0.38 21.46 -19.10
C GLN A 370 1.26 20.38 -18.47
N HIS A 371 0.71 19.52 -17.62
CA HIS A 371 1.43 18.47 -16.90
C HIS A 371 1.18 17.06 -17.46
N ILE A 372 0.44 16.92 -18.56
CA ILE A 372 0.03 15.61 -19.08
C ILE A 372 1.23 14.82 -19.60
N GLN A 373 1.31 13.56 -19.20
CA GLN A 373 2.39 12.62 -19.53
C GLN A 373 1.85 11.34 -20.15
N ILE A 374 0.64 10.93 -19.77
CA ILE A 374 -0.05 9.82 -20.39
C ILE A 374 -1.42 10.31 -20.84
N LEU A 375 -1.65 10.27 -22.15
CA LEU A 375 -2.92 10.60 -22.79
C LEU A 375 -3.34 9.45 -23.70
N ASP A 376 -4.16 8.54 -23.19
CA ASP A 376 -4.69 7.40 -23.96
C ASP A 376 -6.19 7.60 -24.23
N LEU A 377 -6.54 7.87 -25.49
CA LEU A 377 -7.93 7.95 -25.98
C LEU A 377 -8.20 6.87 -27.04
N SER A 378 -7.35 5.87 -27.14
CA SER A 378 -7.42 4.84 -28.17
C SER A 378 -8.68 3.96 -28.04
N LEU A 379 -9.01 3.21 -29.08
CA LEU A 379 -10.15 2.28 -29.10
C LEU A 379 -11.48 2.98 -28.74
N ASN A 380 -11.80 4.05 -29.47
CA ASN A 380 -13.04 4.81 -29.31
C ASN A 380 -13.67 5.09 -30.69
N LYS A 381 -14.64 5.99 -30.77
CA LYS A 381 -15.31 6.45 -31.99
C LYS A 381 -15.05 7.94 -32.27
N ILE A 382 -13.96 8.50 -31.73
CA ILE A 382 -13.58 9.92 -31.86
C ILE A 382 -13.29 10.22 -33.34
N ASN A 383 -13.76 11.36 -33.83
CA ASN A 383 -13.60 11.79 -35.22
C ASN A 383 -13.05 13.22 -35.33
N GLY A 384 -12.96 13.77 -36.54
CA GLY A 384 -12.34 15.09 -36.75
C GLY A 384 -10.82 15.02 -36.81
N THR A 385 -10.19 16.18 -36.62
CA THR A 385 -8.73 16.34 -36.61
C THR A 385 -8.18 16.34 -35.19
N ILE A 386 -6.89 16.02 -35.06
CA ILE A 386 -6.16 16.18 -33.80
C ILE A 386 -5.74 17.66 -33.67
N PRO A 387 -6.06 18.35 -32.55
CA PRO A 387 -5.58 19.70 -32.31
C PRO A 387 -4.05 19.80 -32.37
N GLU A 388 -3.55 20.77 -33.15
CA GLU A 388 -2.10 20.97 -33.38
C GLU A 388 -1.30 21.15 -32.08
N CYS A 389 -1.92 21.78 -31.08
CA CYS A 389 -1.33 21.98 -29.75
C CYS A 389 -0.91 20.68 -29.04
N ILE A 390 -1.56 19.53 -29.34
CA ILE A 390 -1.29 18.26 -28.65
C ILE A 390 0.13 17.81 -28.94
N TYR A 391 0.64 18.12 -30.13
CA TYR A 391 2.01 17.81 -30.53
C TYR A 391 3.05 18.71 -29.85
N ASN A 392 2.60 19.80 -29.21
CA ASN A 392 3.45 20.76 -28.50
C ASN A 392 3.25 20.72 -26.97
N LEU A 393 2.71 19.61 -26.43
CA LEU A 393 2.61 19.41 -24.99
C LEU A 393 4.01 19.21 -24.40
N THR A 394 4.55 20.26 -23.78
CA THR A 394 5.94 20.28 -23.28
C THR A 394 6.23 19.21 -22.22
N ALA A 395 5.24 18.86 -21.38
CA ALA A 395 5.35 17.77 -20.40
C ALA A 395 5.76 16.41 -21.02
N MET A 396 5.43 16.19 -22.29
CA MET A 396 5.80 14.97 -23.03
C MET A 396 7.27 14.97 -23.50
N SER A 397 7.94 16.12 -23.46
CA SER A 397 9.33 16.29 -23.93
C SER A 397 10.37 16.32 -22.80
N HIS A 398 9.93 16.48 -21.55
CA HIS A 398 10.84 16.53 -20.41
C HIS A 398 11.38 15.14 -20.04
N THR A 399 12.70 15.04 -19.88
CA THR A 399 13.42 13.82 -19.46
C THR A 399 13.51 13.65 -17.95
N MET A 400 13.01 14.62 -17.17
CA MET A 400 13.03 14.61 -15.71
C MET A 400 11.81 13.91 -15.12
N ASP A 401 12.04 13.20 -14.02
CA ASP A 401 11.09 12.41 -13.25
C ASP A 401 10.11 13.29 -12.44
N THR A 402 9.27 14.02 -13.18
CA THR A 402 8.34 15.02 -12.62
C THR A 402 7.12 14.43 -11.94
N ILE A 403 6.88 13.11 -12.04
CA ILE A 403 5.76 12.44 -11.35
C ILE A 403 6.13 12.05 -9.90
N SER A 404 7.39 12.20 -9.48
CA SER A 404 7.79 11.85 -8.10
C SER A 404 7.04 12.64 -7.02
N SER A 405 6.51 13.83 -7.34
CA SER A 405 5.65 14.61 -6.44
C SER A 405 4.15 14.33 -6.57
N ALA A 406 3.71 13.61 -7.61
CA ALA A 406 2.30 13.33 -7.90
C ALA A 406 1.83 11.96 -7.37
N ILE A 407 2.76 11.05 -7.05
CA ILE A 407 2.48 9.65 -6.70
C ILE A 407 2.66 9.35 -5.20
N TYR A 408 3.15 10.30 -4.42
CA TYR A 408 3.12 10.20 -2.96
C TYR A 408 1.94 10.99 -2.44
N ALA A 409 0.79 10.33 -2.27
CA ALA A 409 -0.18 10.79 -1.28
C ALA A 409 0.41 10.51 0.11
N SER A 410 1.45 11.27 0.49
CA SER A 410 2.08 11.18 1.80
C SER A 410 1.34 12.11 2.75
N ASN A 411 0.27 11.62 3.34
CA ASN A 411 0.00 12.04 4.71
C ASN A 411 0.84 11.14 5.61
N SER A 412 1.29 11.67 6.76
CA SER A 412 2.33 11.12 7.64
C SER A 412 2.05 9.73 8.25
N ILE A 413 1.02 9.04 7.74
CA ILE A 413 0.36 7.89 8.34
C ILE A 413 0.25 6.76 7.29
N GLY A 414 0.14 7.02 5.98
CA GLY A 414 0.09 5.97 4.93
C GLY A 414 0.56 6.45 3.56
N SER A 415 1.12 5.53 2.75
CA SER A 415 1.60 5.81 1.38
C SER A 415 0.95 4.87 0.38
N TYR A 416 0.28 5.42 -0.65
CA TYR A 416 -0.15 4.65 -1.81
C TYR A 416 0.72 5.02 -3.01
N THR A 417 1.31 4.02 -3.67
CA THR A 417 2.03 4.21 -4.93
C THR A 417 1.10 3.90 -6.09
N ASP A 418 0.80 4.92 -6.88
CA ASP A 418 -0.02 4.82 -8.08
C ASP A 418 0.53 3.82 -9.11
N SER A 419 -0.37 3.33 -9.96
CA SER A 419 -0.04 2.48 -11.10
C SER A 419 -0.96 2.76 -12.27
N ALA A 420 -0.46 2.63 -13.49
CA ALA A 420 -1.26 2.74 -14.70
C ALA A 420 -1.14 1.47 -15.56
N SER A 421 -2.27 0.96 -16.02
CA SER A 421 -2.34 -0.14 -16.99
C SER A 421 -2.36 0.45 -18.39
N LEU A 422 -1.27 0.25 -19.13
CA LEU A 422 -1.06 0.82 -20.47
C LEU A 422 -0.78 -0.29 -21.47
N VAL A 423 -1.24 -0.13 -22.70
CA VAL A 423 -0.91 -1.09 -23.76
C VAL A 423 0.34 -0.65 -24.49
N TRP A 424 1.39 -1.45 -24.36
CA TRP A 424 2.65 -1.26 -25.06
C TRP A 424 2.86 -2.40 -26.04
N LYS A 425 3.01 -2.08 -27.33
CA LYS A 425 3.22 -3.06 -28.41
C LYS A 425 2.16 -4.18 -28.43
N GLY A 426 0.90 -3.83 -28.20
CA GLY A 426 -0.23 -4.77 -28.22
C GLY A 426 -0.35 -5.68 -27.00
N ARG A 427 0.44 -5.45 -25.95
CA ARG A 427 0.31 -6.12 -24.66
C ARG A 427 0.06 -5.10 -23.56
N GLU A 428 -0.82 -5.44 -22.63
CA GLU A 428 -1.07 -4.61 -21.46
C GLU A 428 0.06 -4.81 -20.43
N PHE A 429 0.53 -3.71 -19.87
CA PHE A 429 1.54 -3.67 -18.82
C PHE A 429 1.05 -2.75 -17.71
N VAL A 430 1.27 -3.16 -16.46
CA VAL A 430 1.06 -2.31 -15.30
C VAL A 430 2.37 -1.63 -14.95
N PHE A 431 2.40 -0.30 -15.05
CA PHE A 431 3.54 0.52 -14.67
C PHE A 431 3.32 1.06 -13.26
N LYS A 432 4.21 0.71 -12.33
CA LYS A 432 4.22 1.19 -10.94
C LYS A 432 5.52 1.95 -10.65
N ASP A 433 6.62 1.22 -10.50
CA ASP A 433 7.92 1.77 -10.07
C ASP A 433 8.54 2.78 -11.04
N PHE A 434 8.20 2.68 -12.33
CA PHE A 434 8.71 3.56 -13.38
C PHE A 434 7.60 4.40 -14.02
N LEU A 435 6.42 4.48 -13.40
CA LEU A 435 5.30 5.26 -13.93
C LEU A 435 5.73 6.71 -14.22
N GLY A 436 6.61 7.26 -13.37
CA GLY A 436 7.24 8.58 -13.52
C GLY A 436 7.94 8.86 -14.85
N LEU A 437 8.48 7.81 -15.45
CA LEU A 437 9.26 7.88 -16.67
C LEU A 437 8.39 7.69 -17.92
N VAL A 438 7.16 7.21 -17.78
CA VAL A 438 6.32 6.88 -18.93
C VAL A 438 5.76 8.15 -19.55
N LYS A 439 5.97 8.29 -20.86
CA LYS A 439 5.36 9.33 -21.71
C LYS A 439 4.65 8.65 -22.86
N MET A 440 3.36 8.91 -23.04
CA MET A 440 2.55 8.23 -24.04
C MET A 440 1.38 9.09 -24.51
N ILE A 441 1.21 9.16 -25.84
CA ILE A 441 -0.02 9.61 -26.48
C ILE A 441 -0.51 8.47 -27.37
N ASP A 442 -1.71 7.95 -27.11
CA ASP A 442 -2.32 6.90 -27.94
C ASP A 442 -3.74 7.31 -28.36
N PHE A 443 -3.90 7.57 -29.66
CA PHE A 443 -5.19 7.85 -30.29
C PHE A 443 -5.61 6.75 -31.29
N SER A 444 -4.91 5.61 -31.29
CA SER A 444 -5.13 4.52 -32.23
C SER A 444 -6.56 3.98 -32.18
N ASN A 445 -7.02 3.35 -33.27
CA ASN A 445 -8.36 2.76 -33.36
C ASN A 445 -9.50 3.75 -33.04
N ASN A 446 -9.44 4.93 -33.65
CA ASN A 446 -10.50 5.93 -33.71
C ASN A 446 -10.90 6.20 -35.18
N LYS A 447 -11.68 7.26 -35.42
CA LYS A 447 -12.11 7.74 -36.76
C LYS A 447 -11.50 9.11 -37.10
N LEU A 448 -10.30 9.39 -36.59
CA LEU A 448 -9.56 10.63 -36.81
C LEU A 448 -9.09 10.73 -38.27
N HIS A 449 -9.00 11.95 -38.79
CA HIS A 449 -8.46 12.26 -40.12
C HIS A 449 -7.69 13.59 -40.08
N GLY A 450 -7.07 13.96 -41.19
CA GLY A 450 -6.21 15.14 -41.29
C GLY A 450 -4.73 14.77 -41.33
N GLU A 451 -3.89 15.80 -41.35
CA GLU A 451 -2.43 15.64 -41.44
C GLU A 451 -1.83 15.34 -40.08
N ILE A 452 -0.77 14.53 -40.06
CA ILE A 452 0.10 14.37 -38.90
C ILE A 452 1.19 15.45 -39.06
N PRO A 453 1.32 16.42 -38.13
CA PRO A 453 2.31 17.48 -38.28
C PRO A 453 3.74 16.93 -38.33
N GLU A 454 4.59 17.61 -39.10
CA GLU A 454 5.99 17.18 -39.34
C GLU A 454 6.83 17.19 -38.05
N GLU A 455 6.42 17.95 -37.04
CA GLU A 455 7.13 18.16 -35.76
C GLU A 455 6.95 17.01 -34.75
N THR A 456 6.29 15.92 -35.15
CA THR A 456 5.96 14.75 -34.30
C THR A 456 7.15 13.87 -33.88
N ASN A 457 8.39 14.28 -34.16
CA ASN A 457 9.65 13.61 -33.80
C ASN A 457 9.85 13.36 -32.28
N PHE A 458 8.97 13.86 -31.42
CA PHE A 458 8.98 13.65 -29.97
C PHE A 458 8.06 12.52 -29.49
N MET A 459 7.11 12.04 -30.29
CA MET A 459 6.07 11.10 -29.83
C MET A 459 6.44 9.61 -29.91
N VAL A 460 7.62 9.27 -30.43
CA VAL A 460 8.17 7.90 -30.38
C VAL A 460 9.68 7.96 -30.13
N LYS A 461 10.08 8.26 -28.89
CA LYS A 461 11.44 7.96 -28.41
C LYS A 461 11.38 7.45 -26.98
N SER A 462 11.22 6.13 -26.83
CA SER A 462 11.70 5.44 -25.63
C SER A 462 13.16 5.04 -25.89
N GLN A 463 14.09 5.53 -25.06
CA GLN A 463 15.33 4.78 -24.82
C GLN A 463 15.01 3.52 -24.01
#